data_AF-A0A833PC22-F1
#
_entry.id   AF-A0A833PC22-F1
#
_cell.length_a   1.000
_cell.length_b   1.000
_cell.length_c   1.000
_cell.angle_alpha   90.00
_cell.angle_beta   90.00
_cell.angle_gamma   90.00
#
_symmetry.space_group_name_H-M   'P 1'
#
loop_
_entity.id
_entity.type
_entity.pdbx_description
1 polymer ?
#
loop_
_entity_poly.entity_id
_entity_poly.type
_entity_poly.pdbx_seq_one_letter_code
_entity_poly.pdbx_strand_id
1 'polypeptide(L)'
;MKKELLLPFTELLPQVDFLSLHCPLTDETRDLIDAQALDLMKKSAFLINCARGGIVNEQALADALRQGKIAGAAIDVLSIEPPTQGNVLLAEDIPNLIITPHSAWGSVDARQRIVNQMLENFEAFQQGKAIRQVNH
;
A
#
# COMPACT_ATOMS: atom_id res chain seq x y z
N MET A 1 -4.12 25.87 16.53
CA MET A 1 -4.99 24.98 15.72
C MET A 1 -4.22 24.55 14.48
N LYS A 2 -3.80 23.28 14.39
CA LYS A 2 -3.31 22.73 13.11
C LYS A 2 -4.53 22.65 12.19
N LYS A 3 -4.53 23.41 11.10
CA LYS A 3 -5.54 23.29 10.06
C LYS A 3 -5.32 21.90 9.44
N GLU A 4 -6.24 20.96 9.65
CA GLU A 4 -6.23 19.72 8.88
C GLU A 4 -6.37 20.13 7.40
N LEU A 5 -5.29 19.97 6.64
CA LEU A 5 -5.26 20.22 5.20
C LEU A 5 -5.96 19.05 4.52
N LEU A 6 -7.29 19.08 4.53
CA LEU A 6 -8.09 18.23 3.66
C LEU A 6 -8.07 18.88 2.27
N LEU A 7 -7.38 18.21 1.33
CA LEU A 7 -7.33 18.59 -0.07
C LEU A 7 -8.01 17.50 -0.90
N PRO A 8 -8.76 17.87 -1.95
CA PRO A 8 -9.17 16.92 -2.96
C PRO A 8 -7.96 16.15 -3.52
N PHE A 9 -8.13 14.86 -3.76
CA PHE A 9 -7.03 13.98 -4.16
C PHE A 9 -6.28 14.49 -5.40
N THR A 10 -7.00 14.94 -6.42
CA THR A 10 -6.42 15.51 -7.66
C THR A 10 -5.67 16.83 -7.44
N GLU A 11 -6.03 17.60 -6.41
CA GLU A 11 -5.32 18.84 -6.05
C GLU A 11 -4.06 18.55 -5.22
N LEU A 12 -4.07 17.44 -4.47
CA LEU A 12 -2.93 17.00 -3.66
C LEU A 12 -1.77 16.52 -4.54
N LEU A 13 -2.04 15.66 -5.54
CA LEU A 13 -0.99 14.95 -6.31
C LEU A 13 0.09 15.86 -6.92
N PRO A 14 -0.23 17.01 -7.56
CA PRO A 14 0.80 17.88 -8.15
C PRO A 14 1.72 18.56 -7.13
N GLN A 15 1.36 18.54 -5.85
CA GLN A 15 2.08 19.21 -4.77
C GLN A 15 3.00 18.25 -3.99
N VAL A 16 2.81 16.94 -4.15
CA VAL A 16 3.45 15.93 -3.32
C VAL A 16 4.84 15.55 -3.85
N ASP A 17 5.84 15.56 -2.97
CA ASP A 17 7.17 15.00 -3.23
C ASP A 17 7.28 13.53 -2.80
N PHE A 18 6.51 13.11 -1.78
CA PHE A 18 6.43 11.72 -1.32
C PHE A 18 4.98 11.36 -0.99
N LEU A 19 4.39 10.41 -1.71
CA LEU A 19 3.04 9.91 -1.47
C LEU A 19 3.11 8.54 -0.81
N SER A 20 2.62 8.41 0.43
CA SER A 20 2.52 7.13 1.15
C SER A 20 1.06 6.73 1.34
N LEU A 21 0.69 5.53 0.90
CA LEU A 21 -0.69 5.05 0.92
C LEU A 21 -0.99 4.28 2.22
N HIS A 22 -2.10 4.64 2.87
CA HIS A 22 -2.57 4.05 4.14
C HIS A 22 -4.09 3.85 4.16
N CYS A 23 -4.68 3.52 3.01
CA CYS A 23 -6.11 3.21 2.88
C CYS A 23 -6.32 1.68 2.70
N PRO A 24 -7.49 1.15 3.07
CA PRO A 24 -7.87 -0.21 2.70
C PRO A 24 -8.07 -0.33 1.19
N LEU A 25 -8.00 -1.55 0.66
CA LEU A 25 -8.50 -1.85 -0.68
C LEU A 25 -10.03 -2.02 -0.62
N THR A 26 -10.75 -1.16 -1.32
CA THR A 26 -12.20 -1.19 -1.55
C THR A 26 -12.47 -0.97 -3.04
N ASP A 27 -13.73 -0.91 -3.45
CA ASP A 27 -14.06 -0.59 -4.84
C ASP A 27 -13.69 0.86 -5.19
N GLU A 28 -13.73 1.77 -4.22
CA GLU A 28 -13.36 3.18 -4.40
C GLU A 28 -11.85 3.42 -4.42
N THR A 29 -11.05 2.53 -3.80
CA THR A 29 -9.59 2.66 -3.75
C THR A 29 -8.86 1.71 -4.70
N ARG A 30 -9.60 0.87 -5.41
CA ARG A 30 -9.06 0.02 -6.47
C ARG A 30 -8.51 0.90 -7.60
N ASP A 31 -7.25 0.68 -7.94
CA ASP A 31 -6.51 1.49 -8.92
C ASP A 31 -6.61 3.00 -8.63
N LEU A 32 -6.69 3.38 -7.34
CA LEU A 32 -6.66 4.79 -6.92
C LEU A 32 -5.44 5.52 -7.47
N ILE A 33 -4.30 4.82 -7.56
CA ILE A 33 -3.11 5.28 -8.28
C ILE A 33 -3.05 4.57 -9.63
N ASP A 34 -3.77 5.12 -10.60
CA ASP A 34 -3.74 4.71 -12.00
C ASP A 34 -2.76 5.58 -12.84
N ALA A 35 -2.77 5.40 -14.16
CA ALA A 35 -1.93 6.19 -15.07
C ALA A 35 -2.22 7.70 -14.98
N GLN A 36 -3.48 8.09 -14.80
CA GLN A 36 -3.87 9.50 -14.70
C GLN A 36 -3.38 10.12 -13.39
N ALA A 37 -3.48 9.40 -12.27
CA ALA A 37 -2.96 9.84 -10.99
C ALA A 37 -1.43 10.00 -11.04
N LEU A 38 -0.71 9.04 -11.64
CA LEU A 38 0.74 9.11 -11.82
C LEU A 38 1.16 10.29 -12.70
N ASP A 39 0.38 10.63 -13.74
CA ASP A 39 0.62 11.79 -14.60
C ASP A 39 0.42 13.14 -13.90
N LEU A 40 -0.40 13.18 -12.84
CA LEU A 40 -0.59 14.38 -12.03
C LEU A 40 0.54 14.59 -11.00
N MET A 41 1.30 13.55 -10.67
CA MET A 41 2.40 13.65 -9.71
C MET A 41 3.59 14.41 -10.28
N LYS A 42 4.41 14.99 -9.40
CA LYS A 42 5.67 15.61 -9.83
C LYS A 42 6.60 14.54 -10.41
N LYS A 43 7.38 14.93 -11.42
CA LYS A 43 8.49 14.10 -11.93
C LYS A 43 9.51 13.73 -10.86
N SER A 44 9.66 14.57 -9.83
CA SER A 44 10.54 14.34 -8.69
C SER A 44 9.90 13.50 -7.57
N ALA A 45 8.63 13.12 -7.69
CA ALA A 45 7.90 12.49 -6.60
C ALA A 45 8.26 11.00 -6.42
N PHE A 46 8.13 10.51 -5.20
CA PHE A 46 8.22 9.09 -4.86
C PHE A 46 6.88 8.55 -4.37
N LEU A 47 6.53 7.33 -4.79
CA LEU A 47 5.34 6.62 -4.34
C LEU A 47 5.71 5.48 -3.38
N ILE A 48 5.03 5.38 -2.24
CA ILE A 48 5.20 4.30 -1.26
C ILE A 48 3.86 3.60 -1.03
N ASN A 49 3.83 2.28 -1.20
CA ASN A 49 2.65 1.46 -0.87
C ASN A 49 3.05 0.25 -0.02
N CYS A 50 2.69 0.31 1.26
CA CYS A 50 2.71 -0.84 2.18
C CYS A 50 1.29 -1.16 2.68
N ALA A 51 0.25 -0.66 2.00
CA ALA A 51 -1.14 -0.87 2.39
C ALA A 51 -1.67 -2.18 1.82
N ARG A 52 -2.12 -2.19 0.56
CA ARG A 52 -2.59 -3.39 -0.15
C ARG A 52 -2.23 -3.30 -1.64
N GLY A 53 -1.98 -4.46 -2.25
CA GLY A 53 -1.92 -4.57 -3.71
C GLY A 53 -3.25 -4.20 -4.35
N GLY A 54 -3.22 -3.74 -5.60
CA GLY A 54 -4.42 -3.29 -6.32
C GLY A 54 -4.94 -1.90 -5.93
N ILE A 55 -4.34 -1.21 -4.95
CA ILE A 55 -4.56 0.24 -4.76
C ILE A 55 -3.76 1.03 -5.81
N VAL A 56 -2.58 0.53 -6.16
CA VAL A 56 -1.77 1.03 -7.26
C VAL A 56 -1.94 0.08 -8.44
N ASN A 57 -2.27 0.63 -9.60
CA ASN A 57 -2.28 -0.14 -10.83
C ASN A 57 -0.83 -0.49 -11.21
N GLU A 58 -0.47 -1.78 -11.10
CA GLU A 58 0.91 -2.25 -11.21
C GLU A 58 1.50 -2.02 -12.60
N GLN A 59 0.70 -2.16 -13.65
CA GLN A 59 1.12 -1.89 -15.03
C GLN A 59 1.38 -0.39 -15.24
N ALA A 60 0.46 0.47 -14.78
CA ALA A 60 0.62 1.91 -14.86
C ALA A 60 1.86 2.39 -14.11
N LEU A 61 2.12 1.83 -12.92
CA LEU A 61 3.34 2.14 -12.15
C LEU A 61 4.60 1.71 -12.90
N ALA A 62 4.64 0.48 -13.43
CA ALA A 62 5.78 0.00 -14.20
C ALA A 62 6.09 0.92 -15.39
N ASP A 63 5.05 1.32 -16.13
CA ASP A 63 5.20 2.20 -17.29
C ASP A 63 5.60 3.62 -16.90
N ALA A 64 5.04 4.15 -15.80
CA ALA A 64 5.42 5.46 -15.27
C ALA A 64 6.87 5.52 -14.84
N LEU A 65 7.40 4.47 -14.22
CA LEU A 65 8.81 4.38 -13.84
C LEU A 65 9.72 4.28 -15.06
N ARG A 66 9.40 3.40 -16.02
CA ARG A 66 10.15 3.29 -17.29
C ARG A 66 10.21 4.61 -18.06
N GLN A 67 9.11 5.36 -18.07
CA GLN A 67 9.00 6.65 -18.75
C GLN A 67 9.57 7.81 -17.92
N GLY A 68 9.95 7.57 -16.67
CA GLY A 68 10.43 8.60 -15.74
C GLY A 68 9.37 9.66 -15.43
N LYS A 69 8.09 9.27 -15.35
CA LYS A 69 6.97 10.15 -14.95
C LYS A 69 7.03 10.51 -13.48
N ILE A 70 7.57 9.63 -12.64
CA ILE A 70 7.90 9.86 -11.23
C ILE A 70 9.34 9.43 -10.96
N ALA A 71 9.91 9.87 -9.84
CA ALA A 71 11.33 9.63 -9.54
C ALA A 71 11.61 8.19 -9.10
N GLY A 72 10.65 7.53 -8.46
CA GLY A 72 10.78 6.15 -8.00
C GLY A 72 9.58 5.67 -7.18
N ALA A 73 9.61 4.40 -6.80
CA ALA A 73 8.60 3.83 -5.91
C ALA A 73 9.18 2.76 -4.97
N ALA A 74 8.53 2.59 -3.82
CA ALA A 74 8.80 1.53 -2.86
C ALA A 74 7.49 0.80 -2.51
N ILE A 75 7.41 -0.50 -2.82
CA ILE A 75 6.18 -1.28 -2.73
C ILE A 75 6.44 -2.55 -1.90
N ASP A 76 5.64 -2.82 -0.88
CA ASP A 76 5.71 -4.07 -0.10
C ASP A 76 4.57 -5.03 -0.45
N VAL A 77 3.64 -4.64 -1.31
CA VAL A 77 2.39 -5.37 -1.56
C VAL A 77 2.11 -5.49 -3.05
N LEU A 78 1.62 -6.65 -3.49
CA LEU A 78 1.24 -6.95 -4.86
C LEU A 78 -0.23 -7.40 -4.94
N SER A 79 -0.84 -7.25 -6.12
CA SER A 79 -2.23 -7.61 -6.39
C SER A 79 -2.52 -9.10 -6.16
N ILE A 80 -1.54 -9.95 -6.48
CA ILE A 80 -1.55 -11.39 -6.22
C ILE A 80 -0.29 -11.74 -5.43
N GLU A 81 -0.50 -12.37 -4.28
CA GLU A 81 0.57 -12.80 -3.39
C GLU A 81 0.37 -14.25 -2.93
N PRO A 82 1.44 -15.08 -2.93
CA PRO A 82 2.77 -14.79 -3.50
C PRO A 82 2.73 -14.70 -5.04
N PRO A 83 3.59 -13.87 -5.68
CA PRO A 83 3.60 -13.65 -7.13
C PRO A 83 4.25 -14.82 -7.90
N THR A 84 3.76 -16.05 -7.69
CA THR A 84 4.33 -17.29 -8.24
C THR A 84 4.24 -17.39 -9.76
N GLN A 85 3.29 -16.66 -10.37
CA GLN A 85 3.15 -16.55 -11.82
C GLN A 85 3.84 -15.30 -12.39
N GLY A 86 4.71 -14.66 -11.60
CA GLY A 86 5.32 -13.38 -11.91
C GLY A 86 4.42 -12.19 -11.58
N ASN A 87 4.98 -11.00 -11.76
CA ASN A 87 4.30 -9.71 -11.67
C ASN A 87 5.07 -8.70 -12.52
N VAL A 88 4.38 -7.76 -13.18
CA VAL A 88 5.04 -6.76 -14.05
C VAL A 88 6.09 -5.94 -13.29
N LEU A 89 5.85 -5.65 -12.01
CA LEU A 89 6.78 -4.89 -11.17
C LEU A 89 8.06 -5.65 -10.83
N LEU A 90 8.12 -6.97 -11.05
CA LEU A 90 9.32 -7.79 -10.85
C LEU A 90 10.27 -7.78 -12.06
N ALA A 91 9.96 -7.04 -13.12
CA ALA A 91 10.82 -6.94 -14.28
C ALA A 91 12.11 -6.14 -13.98
N GLU A 92 13.25 -6.65 -14.44
CA GLU A 92 14.58 -6.06 -14.16
C GLU A 92 14.79 -4.68 -14.81
N ASP A 93 14.00 -4.34 -15.82
CA ASP A 93 14.13 -3.11 -16.59
C ASP A 93 13.46 -1.89 -15.95
N ILE A 94 12.76 -2.07 -14.82
CA ILE A 94 12.06 -0.99 -14.14
C ILE A 94 13.03 -0.19 -13.27
N PRO A 95 13.30 1.09 -13.58
CA PRO A 95 14.25 1.89 -12.82
C PRO A 95 13.65 2.36 -11.48
N ASN A 96 14.50 2.60 -10.50
CA ASN A 96 14.17 3.26 -9.23
C ASN A 96 12.97 2.64 -8.47
N LEU A 97 12.85 1.32 -8.52
CA LEU A 97 11.82 0.54 -7.83
C LEU A 97 12.43 -0.33 -6.73
N ILE A 98 11.91 -0.21 -5.52
CA ILE A 98 12.19 -1.13 -4.41
C ILE A 98 10.94 -1.98 -4.17
N ILE A 99 11.11 -3.30 -4.11
CA ILE A 99 10.03 -4.22 -3.76
C ILE A 99 10.48 -5.14 -2.63
N THR A 100 9.62 -5.30 -1.62
CA THR A 100 9.81 -6.25 -0.52
C THR A 100 8.65 -7.24 -0.45
N PRO A 101 8.87 -8.48 0.06
CA PRO A 101 7.89 -9.56 -0.03
C PRO A 101 6.84 -9.50 1.11
N HIS A 102 5.99 -8.47 1.13
CA HIS A 102 4.92 -8.26 2.12
C HIS A 102 5.36 -8.51 3.56
N SER A 103 6.43 -7.82 3.93
CA SER A 103 7.16 -8.02 5.18
C SER A 103 7.16 -6.80 6.10
N ALA A 104 6.57 -5.67 5.69
CA ALA A 104 6.55 -4.43 6.46
C ALA A 104 5.82 -4.58 7.82
N TRP A 105 4.89 -5.52 7.94
CA TRP A 105 4.21 -5.83 9.22
C TRP A 105 5.02 -6.76 10.13
N GLY A 106 6.05 -7.43 9.62
CA GLY A 106 6.66 -8.64 10.18
C GLY A 106 7.70 -8.45 11.30
N SER A 107 7.71 -7.31 12.00
CA SER A 107 8.66 -7.11 13.10
C SER A 107 8.46 -8.14 14.23
N VAL A 108 9.52 -8.42 15.01
CA VAL A 108 9.46 -9.38 16.13
C VAL A 108 8.33 -9.02 17.10
N ASP A 109 8.25 -7.74 17.50
CA ASP A 109 7.22 -7.27 18.43
C ASP A 109 5.81 -7.33 17.84
N ALA A 110 5.65 -7.04 16.54
CA ALA A 110 4.34 -7.12 15.88
C ALA A 110 3.84 -8.56 15.82
N ARG A 111 4.71 -9.50 15.45
CA ARG A 111 4.38 -10.93 15.44
C ARG A 111 4.01 -11.42 16.84
N GLN A 112 4.77 -11.05 17.87
CA GLN A 112 4.47 -11.43 19.24
C GLN A 112 3.12 -10.86 19.72
N ARG A 113 2.82 -9.59 19.40
CA ARG A 113 1.52 -8.99 19.73
C ARG A 113 0.36 -9.72 19.07
N ILE A 114 0.47 -10.09 17.79
CA ILE A 114 -0.57 -10.82 17.07
C ILE A 114 -0.83 -12.19 17.72
N VAL A 115 0.22 -12.93 18.06
CA VAL A 115 0.09 -14.24 18.74
C VAL A 115 -0.60 -14.07 20.11
N ASN A 116 -0.18 -13.09 20.91
CA ASN A 116 -0.79 -12.84 22.22
C ASN A 116 -2.29 -12.48 22.08
N GLN A 117 -2.62 -11.57 21.16
CA GLN A 117 -4.01 -11.17 20.92
C GLN A 117 -4.86 -12.33 20.39
N MET A 118 -4.31 -13.22 19.58
CA MET A 118 -5.00 -14.43 19.13
C MET A 118 -5.35 -15.35 20.31
N LEU A 119 -4.41 -15.58 21.23
CA LEU A 119 -4.64 -16.38 22.43
C LEU A 119 -5.73 -15.77 23.31
N GLU A 120 -5.64 -14.46 23.58
CA GLU A 120 -6.65 -13.75 24.36
C GLU A 120 -8.04 -13.82 23.72
N ASN A 121 -8.14 -13.67 22.39
CA ASN A 121 -9.41 -13.79 21.67
C ASN A 121 -9.99 -15.20 21.80
N PHE A 122 -9.14 -16.23 21.72
CA PHE A 122 -9.55 -17.63 21.86
C PHE A 122 -10.07 -17.95 23.27
N GLU A 123 -9.35 -17.52 24.31
CA GLU A 123 -9.77 -17.70 25.70
C GLU A 123 -11.09 -16.99 26.00
N ALA A 124 -11.26 -15.76 25.50
CA ALA A 124 -12.48 -15.00 25.68
C ALA A 124 -13.67 -15.66 24.94
N PHE A 125 -13.43 -16.19 23.74
CA PHE A 125 -14.44 -16.94 22.99
C PHE A 125 -14.91 -18.20 23.73
N GLN A 126 -14.00 -18.97 24.34
CA GLN A 126 -14.37 -20.13 25.17
C GLN A 126 -15.28 -19.77 26.36
N GLN A 127 -15.15 -18.55 26.88
CA GLN A 127 -15.96 -18.03 27.97
C GLN A 127 -17.27 -17.36 27.50
N GLY A 128 -17.58 -17.43 26.20
CA GLY A 128 -18.74 -16.78 25.61
C GLY A 128 -18.63 -15.24 25.54
N LYS A 129 -17.41 -14.69 25.60
CA LYS A 129 -17.15 -13.25 25.57
C LYS A 129 -16.34 -12.90 24.32
N ALA A 130 -17.03 -12.50 23.24
CA ALA A 130 -16.33 -11.96 22.08
C ALA A 130 -15.62 -10.64 22.46
N ILE A 131 -14.33 -10.54 22.15
CA ILE A 131 -13.52 -9.32 22.30
C ILE A 131 -12.89 -8.97 20.95
N ARG A 132 -12.56 -7.69 20.74
CA ARG A 132 -11.96 -7.19 19.47
C ARG A 132 -12.78 -7.54 18.23
N GLN A 133 -14.11 -7.54 18.39
CA GLN A 133 -15.05 -7.83 17.32
C GLN A 133 -15.10 -6.66 16.34
N VAL A 134 -14.82 -6.94 15.07
CA VAL A 134 -14.81 -5.93 13.99
C VAL A 134 -16.13 -5.93 13.21
N ASN A 135 -16.78 -7.09 13.10
CA ASN A 135 -18.04 -7.28 12.40
C ASN A 135 -19.09 -7.89 13.34
N HIS A 136 -20.36 -7.50 13.18
CA HIS A 136 -21.49 -8.00 13.99
C HIS A 136 -21.92 -9.41 13.60
#